data_AF-Q3SNN6-F1
#
_entry.id   AF-Q3SNN6-F1
#
_cell.length_a   1.000
_cell.length_b   1.000
_cell.length_c   1.000
_cell.angle_alpha   90.00
_cell.angle_beta   90.00
_cell.angle_gamma   90.00
#
_symmetry.space_group_name_H-M   'P 1'
#
loop_
_entity.id
_entity.type
_entity.pdbx_description
1 polymer ?
#
loop_
_entity_poly.entity_id
_entity_poly.type
_entity_poly.pdbx_seq_one_letter_code
_entity_poly.pdbx_strand_id
1 'polypeptide(L)'
;MTMAQSATKSAQRRVRDERLETRVTADQKKLIERAAALQGRTVTDFVLTSVQEAARRAIEDHQTLHLSLRDSQAFVQALMKPLPVNDRLRDTVRRYRQRTGV
;
A
#
# COMPACT_ATOMS: atom_id res chain seq x y z
N MET A 1 5.59 44.86 24.21
CA MET A 1 6.01 43.76 25.10
C MET A 1 4.86 42.78 25.18
N THR A 2 4.82 41.80 24.30
CA THR A 2 3.89 40.65 24.41
C THR A 2 4.63 39.42 23.93
N MET A 3 4.57 38.41 24.79
CA MET A 3 5.39 37.21 24.85
C MET A 3 5.23 36.29 23.63
N ALA A 4 6.31 35.54 23.40
CA ALA A 4 6.43 34.25 22.75
C ALA A 4 5.14 33.39 22.67
N GLN A 5 4.88 32.85 21.49
CA GLN A 5 4.20 31.56 21.37
C GLN A 5 5.15 30.57 20.71
N SER A 6 5.72 29.73 21.58
CA SER A 6 6.53 28.57 21.27
C SER A 6 5.79 27.65 20.30
N ALA A 7 6.36 27.47 19.12
CA ALA A 7 5.99 26.43 18.18
C ALA A 7 6.44 25.06 18.72
N THR A 8 5.67 24.52 19.65
CA THR A 8 5.70 23.09 19.97
C THR A 8 4.32 22.53 19.70
N LYS A 9 4.06 22.30 18.41
CA LYS A 9 3.01 21.37 17.96
C LYS A 9 3.43 20.00 18.48
N SER A 10 2.96 19.66 19.67
CA SER A 10 3.14 18.35 20.28
C SER A 10 2.84 17.30 19.22
N ALA A 11 3.80 16.41 18.98
CA ALA A 11 3.54 15.20 18.23
C ALA A 11 2.35 14.54 18.91
N GLN A 12 1.16 14.61 18.29
CA GLN A 12 -0.04 13.96 18.78
C GLN A 12 0.36 12.52 19.09
N ARG A 13 0.37 12.19 20.38
CA ARG A 13 0.57 10.83 20.86
C ARG A 13 -0.54 10.02 20.19
N ARG A 14 -0.20 9.30 19.10
CA ARG A 14 -1.17 8.51 18.34
C ARG A 14 -1.79 7.53 19.32
N VAL A 15 -3.04 7.78 19.70
CA VAL A 15 -3.78 6.92 20.61
C VAL A 15 -4.09 5.64 19.84
N ARG A 16 -3.68 4.49 20.39
CA ARG A 16 -4.00 3.17 19.82
C ARG A 16 -5.44 2.80 20.22
N ASP A 17 -6.42 3.47 19.60
CA ASP A 17 -7.85 3.30 19.94
C ASP A 17 -8.55 2.27 19.04
N GLU A 18 -7.96 1.94 17.90
CA GLU A 18 -8.51 0.94 16.98
C GLU A 18 -8.05 -0.48 17.33
N ARG A 19 -8.99 -1.44 17.25
CA ARG A 19 -8.74 -2.85 17.57
C ARG A 19 -8.88 -3.70 16.30
N LEU A 20 -7.89 -4.57 16.08
CA LEU A 20 -7.95 -5.62 15.07
C LEU A 20 -8.18 -6.96 15.78
N GLU A 21 -9.39 -7.51 15.64
CA GLU A 21 -9.79 -8.75 16.30
C GLU A 21 -9.83 -9.91 15.30
N THR A 22 -9.24 -11.04 15.66
CA THR A 22 -9.24 -12.25 14.82
C THR A 22 -9.25 -13.47 15.72
N ARG A 23 -10.08 -14.45 15.36
CA ARG A 23 -10.11 -15.75 16.03
C ARG A 23 -9.01 -16.64 15.47
N VAL A 24 -8.27 -17.29 16.36
CA VAL A 24 -7.20 -18.23 16.01
C VAL A 24 -7.43 -19.56 16.70
N THR A 25 -6.97 -20.64 16.08
CA THR A 25 -6.95 -21.96 16.73
C THR A 25 -5.89 -22.01 17.82
N ALA A 26 -5.98 -23.01 18.70
CA ALA A 26 -4.97 -23.23 19.74
C ALA A 26 -3.57 -23.46 19.15
N ASP A 27 -3.47 -24.16 18.03
CA ASP A 27 -2.19 -24.44 17.38
C ASP A 27 -1.60 -23.20 16.72
N GLN A 28 -2.42 -22.36 16.10
CA GLN A 28 -1.99 -21.04 15.60
C GLN A 28 -1.47 -20.17 16.73
N LYS A 29 -2.17 -20.12 17.88
CA LYS A 29 -1.71 -19.37 19.06
C LYS A 29 -0.35 -19.85 19.55
N LYS A 30 -0.16 -21.17 19.73
CA LYS A 30 1.13 -21.75 20.16
C LYS A 30 2.26 -21.44 19.19
N LEU A 31 1.99 -21.50 17.88
CA LEU A 31 2.96 -21.17 16.85
C LEU A 31 3.40 -19.71 16.94
N ILE A 32 2.46 -18.79 17.09
CA ILE A 32 2.72 -17.35 17.22
C ILE A 32 3.50 -17.05 18.51
N GLU A 33 3.10 -17.65 19.64
CA GLU A 33 3.79 -17.51 20.92
C GLU A 33 5.25 -17.97 20.83
N ARG A 34 5.49 -19.13 20.20
CA ARG A 34 6.85 -19.63 19.97
C ARG A 34 7.66 -18.70 19.08
N ALA A 35 7.08 -18.21 17.98
CA ALA A 35 7.77 -17.29 17.07
C ALA A 35 8.13 -15.96 17.74
N ALA A 36 7.22 -15.40 18.54
CA ALA A 36 7.46 -14.19 19.32
C ALA A 36 8.58 -14.39 20.36
N ALA A 37 8.55 -15.52 21.08
CA ALA A 37 9.58 -15.89 22.06
C ALA A 37 10.96 -16.03 21.41
N LEU A 38 11.06 -16.67 20.24
CA LEU A 38 12.32 -16.83 19.50
C LEU A 38 12.91 -15.48 19.05
N GLN A 39 12.07 -14.47 18.85
CA GLN A 39 12.50 -13.12 18.47
C GLN A 39 12.64 -12.16 19.66
N GLY A 40 12.46 -12.66 20.90
CA GLY A 40 12.62 -11.86 22.11
C GLY A 40 11.58 -10.73 22.26
N ARG A 41 10.40 -10.87 21.66
CA ARG A 41 9.34 -9.85 21.67
C ARG A 41 8.01 -10.40 22.17
N THR A 42 7.12 -9.50 22.58
CA THR A 42 5.78 -9.88 23.02
C THR A 42 4.95 -10.39 21.84
N VAL A 43 3.95 -11.24 22.11
CA VAL A 43 3.00 -11.72 21.08
C VAL A 43 2.31 -10.54 20.38
N THR A 44 1.89 -9.52 21.14
CA THR A 44 1.25 -8.33 20.58
C THR A 44 2.18 -7.58 19.62
N ASP A 45 3.44 -7.39 19.99
CA ASP A 45 4.42 -6.72 19.15
C ASP A 45 4.76 -7.53 17.89
N PHE A 46 4.90 -8.86 18.04
CA PHE A 46 5.08 -9.78 16.92
C PHE A 46 3.94 -9.67 15.92
N VAL A 47 2.71 -9.82 16.39
CA VAL A 47 1.52 -9.78 15.53
C VAL A 47 1.37 -8.43 14.85
N LEU A 48 1.52 -7.32 15.60
CA LEU A 48 1.39 -5.98 15.03
C LEU A 48 2.41 -5.73 13.92
N THR A 49 3.68 -6.07 14.18
CA THR A 49 4.76 -5.89 13.20
C THR A 49 4.53 -6.76 11.97
N SER A 50 4.21 -8.04 12.15
CA SER A 50 3.98 -8.98 11.05
C SER A 50 2.78 -8.60 10.19
N VAL A 51 1.67 -8.16 10.79
CA VAL A 51 0.49 -7.69 10.05
C VAL A 51 0.81 -6.42 9.28
N GLN A 52 1.54 -5.47 9.88
CA GLN A 52 1.92 -4.23 9.21
C GLN A 52 2.85 -4.49 8.01
N GLU A 53 3.82 -5.40 8.15
CA GLU A 53 4.70 -5.79 7.05
C GLU A 53 3.94 -6.48 5.92
N ALA A 54 3.03 -7.40 6.26
CA ALA A 54 2.21 -8.09 5.26
C ALA A 54 1.28 -7.12 4.52
N ALA A 55 0.66 -6.18 5.23
CA ALA A 55 -0.19 -5.15 4.64
C ALA A 55 0.60 -4.25 3.69
N ARG A 56 1.80 -3.80 4.09
CA ARG A 56 2.65 -2.98 3.23
C ARG A 56 3.03 -3.72 1.94
N ARG A 57 3.49 -4.98 2.05
CA ARG A 57 3.82 -5.80 0.88
C ARG A 57 2.62 -5.98 -0.04
N ALA A 58 1.45 -6.29 0.51
CA ALA A 58 0.24 -6.45 -0.29
C ALA A 58 -0.11 -5.16 -1.06
N ILE A 59 0.06 -3.98 -0.46
CA ILE A 59 -0.15 -2.70 -1.14
C ILE A 59 0.92 -2.48 -2.23
N GLU A 60 2.20 -2.68 -1.91
CA GLU A 60 3.31 -2.51 -2.85
C GLU A 60 3.18 -3.41 -4.07
N ASP A 61 2.78 -4.68 -3.87
CA ASP A 61 2.57 -5.67 -4.93
C ASP A 61 1.47 -5.24 -5.91
N HIS A 62 0.46 -4.48 -5.46
CA HIS A 62 -0.62 -3.98 -6.31
C HIS A 62 -0.31 -2.63 -6.96
N GLN A 63 0.63 -1.85 -6.41
CA GLN A 63 0.98 -0.52 -6.89
C GLN A 63 2.22 -0.52 -7.80
N THR A 64 3.07 -1.53 -7.69
CA THR A 64 4.37 -1.57 -8.39
C THR A 64 4.31 -2.50 -9.59
N LEU A 65 4.60 -1.97 -10.77
CA LEU A 65 4.74 -2.77 -11.99
C LEU A 65 6.22 -3.15 -12.16
N HIS A 66 6.55 -4.40 -11.86
CA HIS A 66 7.88 -4.94 -12.11
C HIS A 66 8.02 -5.30 -13.60
N LEU A 67 8.76 -4.48 -14.33
CA LEU A 67 9.04 -4.68 -15.75
C LEU A 67 10.38 -5.40 -15.94
N SER A 68 10.43 -6.35 -16.89
CA SER A 68 11.72 -6.86 -17.36
C SER A 68 12.52 -5.74 -18.04
N LEU A 69 13.82 -5.95 -18.31
CA LEU A 69 14.60 -4.96 -19.05
C LEU A 69 13.99 -4.67 -20.44
N ARG A 70 13.50 -5.71 -21.11
CA ARG A 70 12.82 -5.59 -22.41
C ARG A 70 11.55 -4.75 -22.29
N ASP A 71 10.72 -5.03 -21.29
CA ASP A 71 9.45 -4.32 -21.11
C ASP A 71 9.69 -2.88 -20.65
N SER A 72 10.72 -2.65 -19.85
CA SER A 72 11.16 -1.30 -19.46
C SER A 72 11.59 -0.48 -20.67
N GLN A 73 12.37 -1.06 -21.57
CA GLN A 73 12.78 -0.41 -22.82
C GLN A 73 11.56 -0.11 -23.71
N ALA A 74 10.65 -1.07 -23.87
CA ALA A 74 9.42 -0.89 -24.65
C ALA A 74 8.54 0.21 -24.06
N PHE A 75 8.38 0.24 -22.73
CA PHE A 75 7.63 1.25 -22.00
C PHE A 75 8.22 2.66 -22.18
N VAL A 76 9.55 2.82 -21.97
CA VAL A 76 10.23 4.10 -22.18
C VAL A 76 10.15 4.54 -23.65
N GLN A 77 10.32 3.62 -24.61
CA GLN A 77 10.15 3.95 -26.02
C GLN A 77 8.74 4.42 -26.34
N ALA A 78 7.71 3.78 -25.77
CA ALA A 78 6.32 4.19 -25.95
C ALA A 78 6.03 5.59 -25.37
N LEU A 79 6.69 5.97 -24.27
CA LEU A 79 6.60 7.32 -23.69
C LEU A 79 7.32 8.36 -24.56
N MET A 80 8.51 8.04 -25.08
CA MET A 80 9.32 8.97 -25.88
C MET A 80 8.80 9.12 -27.31
N LYS A 81 8.18 8.08 -27.86
CA LYS A 81 7.61 8.03 -29.21
C LYS A 81 6.19 7.47 -29.14
N PRO A 82 5.22 8.28 -28.68
CA PRO A 82 3.84 7.82 -28.57
C PRO A 82 3.30 7.48 -29.97
N LEU A 83 2.78 6.27 -30.10
CA LEU A 83 2.10 5.85 -31.32
C LEU A 83 0.77 6.59 -31.45
N PRO A 84 0.36 6.98 -32.67
CA PRO A 84 -0.95 7.55 -32.88
C PRO A 84 -2.03 6.54 -32.46
N VAL A 85 -3.08 7.06 -31.82
CA VAL A 85 -4.26 6.28 -31.46
C VAL A 85 -4.78 5.55 -32.70
N ASN A 86 -5.17 4.28 -32.60
CA ASN A 86 -5.76 3.56 -33.74
C ASN A 86 -7.27 3.87 -33.89
N ASP A 87 -7.84 3.59 -35.06
CA ASP A 87 -9.26 3.91 -35.35
C ASP A 87 -10.22 3.22 -34.39
N ARG A 88 -9.91 1.97 -34.01
CA ARG A 88 -10.74 1.21 -33.07
C ARG A 88 -10.79 1.84 -31.67
N LEU A 89 -9.68 2.38 -31.18
CA LEU A 89 -9.61 3.06 -29.89
C LEU A 89 -10.31 4.42 -29.97
N ARG A 90 -10.14 5.16 -31.08
CA ARG A 90 -10.91 6.40 -31.34
C ARG A 90 -12.42 6.15 -31.28
N ASP A 91 -12.90 5.14 -31.98
CA ASP A 91 -14.33 4.82 -32.03
C ASP A 91 -14.86 4.36 -30.68
N THR A 92 -14.05 3.62 -29.92
CA THR A 92 -14.42 3.18 -28.57
C THR A 92 -14.54 4.35 -27.60
N VAL A 93 -13.58 5.28 -27.62
CA VAL A 93 -13.63 6.52 -26.82
C VAL A 93 -14.83 7.37 -27.24
N ARG A 94 -15.11 7.50 -28.54
CA ARG A 94 -16.29 8.24 -29.05
C ARG A 94 -17.60 7.66 -28.52
N ARG A 95 -17.78 6.33 -28.60
CA ARG A 95 -18.97 5.65 -28.08
C ARG A 95 -19.09 5.77 -26.56
N TYR A 96 -17.97 5.72 -25.83
CA TYR A 96 -17.98 5.89 -24.38
C TYR A 96 -18.49 7.28 -23.99
N ARG A 97 -17.92 8.34 -24.59
CA ARG A 97 -18.32 9.74 -24.37
C ARG A 97 -19.81 9.97 -24.65
N GLN A 98 -20.32 9.43 -25.75
CA GLN A 98 -21.75 9.51 -26.10
C GLN A 98 -22.66 8.83 -25.07
N ARG A 99 -22.19 7.78 -24.39
CA ARG A 99 -22.98 7.05 -23.38
C ARG A 99 -22.89 7.66 -21.99
N THR A 100 -21.77 8.28 -21.63
CA THR A 100 -21.54 8.80 -20.27
C THR A 100 -21.67 10.31 -20.13
N GLY A 101 -21.87 11.05 -21.23
CA GLY A 101 -22.10 12.51 -21.19
C GLY A 101 -20.86 13.34 -20.84
N VAL A 102 -19.65 12.77 -21.01
CA VAL A 102 -18.35 13.44 -20.87
C VAL A 102 -17.75 13.70 -22.24
#